data_AF-A0A5B9FRM0-F1
#
_entry.id   AF-A0A5B9FRM0-F1
#
_cell.length_a   1.000
_cell.length_b   1.000
_cell.length_c   1.000
_cell.angle_alpha   90.00
_cell.angle_beta   90.00
_cell.angle_gamma   90.00
#
_symmetry.space_group_name_H-M   'P 1'
#
loop_
_entity.id
_entity.type
_entity.pdbx_description
1 polymer ?
#
loop_
_entity_poly.entity_id
_entity_poly.type
_entity_poly.pdbx_seq_one_letter_code
_entity_poly.pdbx_strand_id
1 'polypeptide(L)'
;MPYTSFLNKDAYPRGLRNNNPANLVITSIAWQGKIPVSQNTDGKFEQFTELRYGLRAMMRNIISKVNSGTNTVSKLISVLSPAFENNTAAYITMVANAIGISPNIQIDLSQETLISLCKIIAVAENGQLYADLITDKDYNDAIAILGITLKKKSNSKGLIILLAIVLAVIIAYKLYNKHKSR
;
A
#
# COMPACT_ATOMS: atom_id res chain seq x y z
N MET A 1 -8.41 8.03 -21.35
CA MET A 1 -6.99 8.43 -21.15
C MET A 1 -6.14 7.18 -21.13
N PRO A 2 -4.97 7.16 -21.78
CA PRO A 2 -4.06 6.02 -21.72
C PRO A 2 -3.57 5.78 -20.27
N TYR A 3 -3.24 4.54 -19.93
CA TYR A 3 -2.65 4.20 -18.64
C TYR A 3 -1.19 4.65 -18.57
N THR A 4 -0.72 4.96 -17.36
CA THR A 4 0.66 5.41 -17.14
C THR A 4 1.67 4.32 -17.47
N SER A 5 2.75 4.69 -18.16
CA SER A 5 3.89 3.82 -18.40
C SER A 5 5.19 4.63 -18.43
N PHE A 6 6.19 4.08 -17.74
CA PHE A 6 7.57 4.57 -17.69
C PHE A 6 8.54 3.61 -18.38
N LEU A 7 8.01 2.59 -19.08
CA LEU A 7 8.79 1.52 -19.67
C LEU A 7 9.95 2.06 -20.53
N ASN A 8 11.17 1.62 -20.25
CA ASN A 8 12.40 1.98 -20.98
C ASN A 8 12.70 3.50 -21.07
N LYS A 9 12.22 4.30 -20.10
CA LYS A 9 12.54 5.74 -20.03
C LYS A 9 13.73 5.99 -19.11
N ASP A 10 14.92 6.15 -19.68
CA ASP A 10 16.21 6.18 -18.93
C ASP A 10 16.32 7.24 -17.83
N ALA A 11 15.53 8.32 -17.90
CA ALA A 11 15.50 9.40 -16.90
C ALA A 11 14.90 9.00 -15.53
N TYR A 12 14.29 7.82 -15.41
CA TYR A 12 13.67 7.34 -14.16
C TYR A 12 14.50 6.25 -13.49
N PRO A 13 14.33 5.99 -12.18
CA PRO A 13 14.98 4.86 -11.52
C PRO A 13 14.47 3.52 -12.08
N ARG A 14 15.26 2.46 -11.86
CA ARG A 14 15.01 1.11 -12.42
C ARG A 14 13.58 0.63 -12.22
N GLY A 15 13.03 0.76 -11.00
CA GLY A 15 11.67 0.31 -10.70
C GLY A 15 10.63 0.97 -11.58
N LEU A 16 10.71 2.29 -11.80
CA LEU A 16 9.83 2.99 -12.74
C LEU A 16 10.11 2.58 -14.19
N ARG A 17 11.37 2.50 -14.64
CA ARG A 17 11.71 2.08 -16.01
C ARG A 17 11.20 0.70 -16.38
N ASN A 18 10.98 -0.15 -15.37
CA ASN A 18 10.42 -1.49 -15.54
C ASN A 18 8.90 -1.54 -15.32
N ASN A 19 8.25 -0.40 -15.02
CA ASN A 19 6.89 -0.36 -14.49
C ASN A 19 6.70 -1.31 -13.29
N ASN A 20 7.75 -1.50 -12.48
CA ASN A 20 7.84 -2.42 -11.36
C ASN A 20 8.35 -1.69 -10.10
N PRO A 21 7.51 -0.86 -9.45
CA PRO A 21 7.96 0.01 -8.35
C PRO A 21 8.49 -0.73 -7.12
N ALA A 22 8.21 -2.03 -6.99
CA ALA A 22 8.63 -2.87 -5.88
C ALA A 22 9.87 -3.74 -6.19
N ASN A 23 10.50 -3.53 -7.36
CA ASN A 23 11.65 -4.33 -7.81
C ASN A 23 11.40 -5.84 -7.66
N LEU A 24 10.22 -6.34 -8.07
CA LEU A 24 9.94 -7.77 -8.08
C LEU A 24 10.92 -8.47 -9.04
N VAL A 25 11.62 -9.50 -8.56
CA VAL A 25 12.54 -10.29 -9.40
C VAL A 25 11.79 -11.20 -10.35
N ILE A 26 12.41 -11.52 -11.49
CA ILE A 26 11.83 -12.45 -12.46
C ILE A 26 11.60 -13.81 -11.81
N THR A 27 10.38 -14.33 -11.95
CA THR A 27 9.99 -15.68 -11.53
C THR A 27 9.16 -16.38 -12.61
N SER A 28 8.76 -17.63 -12.36
CA SER A 28 7.81 -18.35 -13.22
C SER A 28 6.36 -17.85 -13.11
N ILE A 29 6.07 -16.90 -12.21
CA ILE A 29 4.72 -16.37 -12.04
C ILE A 29 4.31 -15.60 -13.32
N ALA A 30 3.20 -16.02 -13.91
CA ALA A 30 2.57 -15.39 -15.06
C ALA A 30 1.75 -14.16 -14.63
N TRP A 31 2.44 -13.09 -14.26
CA TRP A 31 1.76 -11.84 -13.93
C TRP A 31 1.05 -11.24 -15.15
N GLN A 32 -0.14 -10.68 -14.94
CA GLN A 32 -0.84 -9.93 -15.98
C GLN A 32 0.01 -8.73 -16.41
N GLY A 33 0.15 -8.53 -17.72
CA GLY A 33 0.92 -7.41 -18.30
C GLY A 33 2.44 -7.53 -18.16
N LYS A 34 2.96 -8.69 -17.71
CA LYS A 34 4.40 -8.98 -17.68
C LYS A 34 4.97 -9.02 -19.09
N ILE A 35 6.10 -8.37 -19.29
CA ILE A 35 6.91 -8.52 -20.49
C ILE A 35 7.57 -9.90 -20.45
N PRO A 36 7.45 -10.71 -21.51
CA PRO A 36 8.09 -12.03 -21.57
C PRO A 36 9.59 -11.93 -21.29
N VAL A 37 10.16 -12.94 -20.61
CA VAL A 37 11.60 -12.94 -20.26
C VAL A 37 12.49 -12.77 -21.49
N SER A 38 12.10 -13.33 -22.64
CA SER A 38 12.82 -13.18 -23.90
C SER A 38 12.83 -11.76 -24.48
N GLN A 39 11.97 -10.87 -23.98
CA GLN A 39 11.85 -9.46 -24.37
C GLN A 39 12.20 -8.50 -23.22
N ASN A 40 12.51 -9.04 -22.04
CA ASN A 40 12.84 -8.25 -20.86
C ASN A 40 14.26 -7.67 -21.01
N THR A 41 14.37 -6.34 -20.90
CA THR A 41 15.65 -5.61 -21.09
C THR A 41 16.41 -5.37 -19.78
N ASP A 42 15.79 -5.59 -18.62
CA ASP A 42 16.43 -5.45 -17.31
C ASP A 42 17.27 -6.68 -16.94
N GLY A 43 16.81 -7.88 -17.32
CA GLY A 43 17.52 -9.15 -17.14
C GLY A 43 17.45 -9.74 -15.73
N LYS A 44 17.01 -8.99 -14.71
CA LYS A 44 16.87 -9.50 -13.32
C LYS A 44 15.47 -9.28 -12.75
N PHE A 45 14.87 -8.13 -13.01
CA PHE A 45 13.59 -7.71 -12.45
C PHE A 45 12.47 -7.85 -13.47
N GLU A 46 11.27 -8.13 -12.97
CA GLU A 46 10.06 -8.14 -13.79
C GLU A 46 9.89 -6.79 -14.47
N GLN A 47 9.46 -6.82 -15.74
CA GLN A 47 9.03 -5.65 -16.47
C GLN A 47 7.55 -5.78 -16.83
N PHE A 48 6.85 -4.67 -16.84
CA PHE A 48 5.42 -4.61 -17.16
C PHE A 48 5.15 -3.62 -18.28
N THR A 49 4.15 -3.91 -19.11
CA THR A 49 3.75 -3.02 -20.22
C THR A 49 3.22 -1.67 -19.71
N GLU A 50 2.55 -1.66 -18.55
CA GLU A 50 1.95 -0.49 -17.91
C GLU A 50 2.18 -0.53 -16.40
N LEU A 51 2.24 0.64 -15.76
CA LEU A 51 2.52 0.79 -14.33
C LEU A 51 1.51 0.05 -13.44
N ARG A 52 0.22 0.10 -13.78
CA ARG A 52 -0.85 -0.56 -13.02
C ARG A 52 -0.62 -2.07 -12.88
N TYR A 53 0.06 -2.71 -13.83
CA TYR A 53 0.32 -4.15 -13.79
C TYR A 53 1.42 -4.50 -12.76
N GLY A 54 2.48 -3.70 -12.69
CA GLY A 54 3.49 -3.88 -11.64
C GLY A 54 2.98 -3.51 -10.26
N LEU A 55 2.16 -2.45 -10.15
CA LEU A 55 1.45 -2.12 -8.90
C LEU A 55 0.52 -3.26 -8.46
N ARG A 56 -0.21 -3.87 -9.40
CA ARG A 56 -1.05 -5.04 -9.13
C ARG A 56 -0.21 -6.24 -8.67
N ALA A 57 0.92 -6.52 -9.33
CA ALA A 57 1.81 -7.62 -8.94
C ALA A 57 2.36 -7.41 -7.52
N MET A 58 2.78 -6.19 -7.20
CA MET A 58 3.19 -5.77 -5.86
C MET A 58 2.08 -5.99 -4.83
N MET A 59 0.86 -5.51 -5.11
CA MET A 59 -0.31 -5.69 -4.24
C MET A 59 -0.59 -7.17 -3.96
N ARG A 60 -0.58 -8.02 -4.99
CA ARG A 60 -0.78 -9.47 -4.83
C ARG A 60 0.33 -10.12 -4.03
N ASN A 61 1.58 -9.71 -4.22
CA ASN A 61 2.71 -10.20 -3.43
C ASN A 61 2.53 -9.88 -1.93
N ILE A 62 2.15 -8.63 -1.61
CA ILE A 62 1.86 -8.21 -0.22
C ILE A 62 0.71 -9.01 0.37
N ILE A 63 -0.43 -9.10 -0.33
CA ILE A 63 -1.61 -9.85 0.13
C ILE A 63 -1.24 -11.32 0.40
N SER A 64 -0.53 -11.96 -0.53
CA SER A 64 -0.13 -13.35 -0.39
C SER A 64 0.73 -13.57 0.86
N LYS A 65 1.71 -12.70 1.13
CA LYS A 65 2.61 -12.80 2.29
C LYS A 65 1.87 -12.58 3.61
N VAL A 66 1.02 -11.57 3.67
CA VAL A 66 0.22 -11.30 4.88
C VAL A 66 -0.71 -12.49 5.16
N ASN A 67 -1.39 -13.01 4.14
CA ASN A 67 -2.27 -14.17 4.30
C ASN A 67 -1.51 -15.45 4.67
N SER A 68 -0.23 -15.57 4.33
CA SER A 68 0.63 -16.69 4.72
C SER A 68 1.33 -16.51 6.07
N GLY A 69 0.92 -15.53 6.89
CA GLY A 69 1.43 -15.34 8.26
C GLY A 69 2.60 -14.34 8.39
N THR A 70 3.03 -13.73 7.28
CA THR A 70 3.94 -12.57 7.28
C THR A 70 3.13 -11.28 7.50
N ASN A 71 2.32 -11.27 8.56
CA ASN A 71 1.20 -10.36 8.75
C ASN A 71 1.46 -9.20 9.71
N THR A 72 2.72 -8.89 10.03
CA THR A 72 3.11 -7.69 10.78
C THR A 72 4.11 -6.89 9.94
N VAL A 73 4.27 -5.60 10.21
CA VAL A 73 5.23 -4.77 9.45
C VAL A 73 6.65 -5.34 9.58
N SER A 74 7.06 -5.71 10.80
CA SER A 74 8.37 -6.32 11.05
C SER A 74 8.60 -7.54 10.16
N LYS A 75 7.65 -8.50 10.17
CA LYS A 75 7.77 -9.72 9.36
C LYS A 75 7.75 -9.41 7.87
N LEU A 76 6.83 -8.54 7.42
CA LEU A 76 6.62 -8.25 6.01
C LEU A 76 7.86 -7.61 5.40
N ILE A 77 8.41 -6.60 6.06
CA ILE A 77 9.59 -5.88 5.58
C ILE A 77 10.84 -6.75 5.62
N SER A 78 11.03 -7.57 6.67
CA SER A 78 12.15 -8.52 6.72
C SER A 78 12.15 -9.52 5.56
N VAL A 79 10.97 -9.90 5.04
CA VAL A 79 10.86 -10.80 3.88
C VAL A 79 10.99 -10.05 2.55
N LEU A 80 10.46 -8.83 2.45
CA LEU A 80 10.53 -8.05 1.21
C LEU A 80 11.92 -7.48 0.94
N SER A 81 12.72 -7.23 1.97
CA SER A 81 14.05 -6.62 1.84
C SER A 81 15.08 -7.27 2.79
N PRO A 82 15.46 -8.54 2.56
CA PRO A 82 16.26 -9.33 3.51
C PRO A 82 17.74 -8.90 3.63
N ALA A 83 18.24 -7.98 2.79
CA ALA A 83 19.67 -7.72 2.62
C ALA A 83 20.24 -6.49 3.37
N PHE A 84 19.52 -5.89 4.33
CA PHE A 84 19.97 -4.65 4.98
C PHE A 84 20.17 -4.78 6.49
N GLU A 85 21.34 -5.30 6.89
CA GLU A 85 21.75 -5.40 8.31
C GLU A 85 21.86 -4.03 9.02
N ASN A 86 21.89 -2.90 8.32
CA ASN A 86 21.99 -1.58 8.95
C ASN A 86 20.79 -0.63 8.74
N ASN A 87 19.71 -1.04 8.05
CA ASN A 87 18.56 -0.14 7.82
C ASN A 87 17.16 -0.78 7.92
N THR A 88 17.07 -2.07 8.26
CA THR A 88 15.79 -2.76 8.39
C THR A 88 14.91 -2.14 9.49
N ALA A 89 15.49 -1.70 10.61
CA ALA A 89 14.75 -1.06 11.70
C ALA A 89 14.14 0.30 11.30
N ALA A 90 14.87 1.14 10.56
CA ALA A 90 14.36 2.41 10.07
C ALA A 90 13.26 2.19 9.02
N TYR A 91 13.43 1.19 8.14
CA TYR A 91 12.41 0.87 7.14
C TYR A 91 11.12 0.35 7.80
N ILE A 92 11.24 -0.55 8.79
CA ILE A 92 10.11 -1.01 9.60
C ILE A 92 9.41 0.18 10.26
N THR A 93 10.17 1.09 10.88
CA THR A 93 9.62 2.28 11.55
C THR A 93 8.90 3.19 10.57
N MET A 94 9.49 3.45 9.40
CA MET A 94 8.91 4.27 8.35
C MET A 94 7.57 3.68 7.86
N VAL A 95 7.52 2.37 7.61
CA VAL A 95 6.30 1.67 7.15
C VAL A 95 5.23 1.65 8.24
N ALA A 96 5.62 1.34 9.48
CA ALA A 96 4.73 1.32 10.63
C ALA A 96 4.07 2.69 10.86
N ASN A 97 4.85 3.76 10.80
CA ASN A 97 4.37 5.14 10.89
C ASN A 97 3.42 5.49 9.74
N ALA A 98 3.74 5.09 8.51
CA ALA A 98 2.93 5.38 7.33
C ALA A 98 1.53 4.76 7.40
N ILE A 99 1.37 3.58 8.02
CA ILE A 99 0.07 2.92 8.17
C ILE A 99 -0.57 3.10 9.56
N GLY A 100 0.17 3.70 10.50
CA GLY A 100 -0.32 4.07 11.84
C GLY A 100 -0.50 2.89 12.80
N ILE A 101 0.33 1.85 12.71
CA ILE A 101 0.27 0.69 13.62
C ILE A 101 1.66 0.40 14.19
N SER A 102 1.73 -0.24 15.35
CA SER A 102 3.00 -0.73 15.90
C SER A 102 3.58 -1.86 15.01
N PRO A 103 4.90 -1.95 14.83
CA PRO A 103 5.53 -2.90 13.91
C PRO A 103 5.15 -4.37 14.06
N ASN A 104 4.79 -4.78 15.29
CA ASN A 104 4.46 -6.16 15.64
C ASN A 104 2.96 -6.43 15.74
N ILE A 105 2.10 -5.44 15.46
CA ILE A 105 0.66 -5.61 15.38
C ILE A 105 0.30 -6.20 14.01
N GLN A 106 -0.74 -7.04 14.00
CA GLN A 106 -1.24 -7.62 12.76
C GLN A 106 -1.79 -6.53 11.83
N ILE A 107 -1.43 -6.63 10.56
CA ILE A 107 -1.89 -5.74 9.49
C ILE A 107 -3.33 -6.12 9.13
N ASP A 108 -4.24 -5.16 9.25
CA ASP A 108 -5.57 -5.24 8.64
C ASP A 108 -5.49 -4.76 7.17
N LEU A 109 -5.59 -5.70 6.23
CA LEU A 109 -5.51 -5.46 4.79
C LEU A 109 -6.80 -4.87 4.21
N SER A 110 -7.10 -3.64 4.62
CA SER A 110 -8.03 -2.79 3.87
C SER A 110 -7.40 -2.29 2.56
N GLN A 111 -8.24 -1.84 1.62
CA GLN A 111 -7.76 -1.19 0.39
C GLN A 111 -6.83 0.00 0.72
N GLU A 112 -7.21 0.82 1.69
CA GLU A 112 -6.44 1.98 2.13
C GLU A 112 -5.09 1.55 2.74
N THR A 113 -5.08 0.52 3.59
CA THR A 113 -3.83 -0.02 4.16
C THR A 113 -2.91 -0.54 3.06
N LEU A 114 -3.44 -1.28 2.09
CA LEU A 114 -2.66 -1.84 0.99
C LEU A 114 -2.05 -0.75 0.11
N ILE A 115 -2.82 0.28 -0.24
CA ILE A 115 -2.31 1.43 -1.00
C ILE A 115 -1.20 2.14 -0.21
N SER A 116 -1.39 2.39 1.09
CA SER A 116 -0.36 3.01 1.93
C SER A 116 0.92 2.19 1.99
N LEU A 117 0.81 0.86 2.12
CA LEU A 117 1.96 -0.05 2.05
C LEU A 117 2.68 0.05 0.70
N CYS A 118 1.92 0.03 -0.41
CA CYS A 118 2.51 0.16 -1.74
C CYS A 118 3.25 1.49 -1.94
N LYS A 119 2.65 2.61 -1.50
CA LYS A 119 3.28 3.93 -1.57
C LYS A 119 4.61 3.98 -0.81
N ILE A 120 4.63 3.52 0.44
CA ILE A 120 5.84 3.64 1.25
C ILE A 120 6.95 2.69 0.79
N ILE A 121 6.59 1.52 0.22
CA ILE A 121 7.57 0.65 -0.44
C ILE A 121 8.10 1.32 -1.71
N ALA A 122 7.24 1.94 -2.54
CA ALA A 122 7.70 2.66 -3.72
C ALA A 122 8.68 3.80 -3.37
N VAL A 123 8.44 4.53 -2.27
CA VAL A 123 9.37 5.54 -1.72
C VAL A 123 10.70 4.92 -1.33
N ALA A 124 10.70 3.79 -0.63
CA ALA A 124 11.93 3.12 -0.21
C ALA A 124 12.76 2.63 -1.42
N GLU A 125 12.10 2.07 -2.44
CA GLU A 125 12.75 1.46 -3.59
C GLU A 125 13.20 2.46 -4.67
N ASN A 126 12.49 3.59 -4.80
CA ASN A 126 12.69 4.54 -5.91
C ASN A 126 13.04 5.95 -5.44
N GLY A 127 12.92 6.27 -4.15
CA GLY A 127 13.03 7.62 -3.61
C GLY A 127 11.74 8.43 -3.73
N GLN A 128 11.54 9.39 -2.83
CA GLN A 128 10.31 10.20 -2.70
C GLN A 128 9.92 10.88 -4.02
N LEU A 129 10.87 11.58 -4.66
CA LEU A 129 10.65 12.32 -5.91
C LEU A 129 10.00 11.47 -7.01
N TYR A 130 10.41 10.22 -7.13
CA TYR A 130 9.91 9.32 -8.17
C TYR A 130 8.65 8.58 -7.75
N ALA A 131 8.51 8.28 -6.46
CA ALA A 131 7.27 7.72 -5.92
C ALA A 131 6.09 8.69 -6.06
N ASP A 132 6.32 10.01 -5.97
CA ASP A 132 5.30 11.04 -6.15
C ASP A 132 4.76 11.11 -7.59
N LEU A 133 5.46 10.54 -8.57
CA LEU A 133 4.97 10.40 -9.94
C LEU A 133 3.92 9.29 -10.08
N ILE A 134 3.81 8.39 -9.10
CA ILE A 134 2.79 7.34 -9.05
C ILE A 134 1.56 7.91 -8.34
N THR A 135 0.54 8.24 -9.11
CA THR A 135 -0.64 8.94 -8.61
C THR A 135 -1.62 7.99 -7.93
N ASP A 136 -2.55 8.55 -7.15
CA ASP A 136 -3.68 7.78 -6.60
C ASP A 136 -4.50 7.08 -7.68
N LYS A 137 -4.58 7.67 -8.87
CA LYS A 137 -5.24 7.04 -10.01
C LYS A 137 -4.53 5.75 -10.40
N ASP A 138 -3.20 5.72 -10.43
CA ASP A 138 -2.43 4.52 -10.81
C ASP A 138 -2.64 3.37 -9.82
N TYR A 139 -2.67 3.68 -8.51
CA TYR A 139 -3.01 2.69 -7.48
C TYR A 139 -4.45 2.19 -7.62
N ASN A 140 -5.40 3.09 -7.89
CA ASN A 140 -6.81 2.70 -8.09
C ASN A 140 -7.02 1.89 -9.37
N ASP A 141 -6.30 2.21 -10.45
CA ASP A 141 -6.30 1.41 -11.69
C ASP A 141 -5.79 -0.01 -11.43
N ALA A 142 -4.75 -0.17 -10.59
CA ALA A 142 -4.24 -1.47 -10.17
C ALA A 142 -5.24 -2.25 -9.29
N ILE A 143 -5.92 -1.57 -8.35
CA ILE A 143 -7.00 -2.16 -7.53
C ILE A 143 -8.14 -2.66 -8.42
N ALA A 144 -8.54 -1.89 -9.44
CA ALA A 144 -9.63 -2.27 -10.34
C ALA A 144 -9.36 -3.58 -11.09
N ILE A 145 -8.09 -3.91 -11.35
CA ILE A 145 -7.67 -5.16 -12.00
C ILE A 145 -7.09 -6.20 -11.03
N LEU A 146 -7.20 -5.97 -9.71
CA LEU A 146 -6.59 -6.84 -8.70
C LEU A 146 -7.19 -8.25 -8.71
N GLY A 147 -8.49 -8.36 -8.99
CA GLY A 147 -9.23 -9.62 -8.95
C GLY A 147 -9.45 -10.17 -7.54
N ILE A 148 -9.28 -9.33 -6.50
CA ILE A 148 -9.52 -9.65 -5.09
C ILE A 148 -10.40 -8.54 -4.51
N THR A 149 -11.48 -8.93 -3.82
CA THR A 149 -12.33 -7.97 -3.11
C THR A 149 -11.69 -7.63 -1.76
N LEU A 150 -11.27 -6.37 -1.59
CA LEU A 150 -10.74 -5.86 -0.33
C LEU A 150 -11.84 -5.14 0.45
N LYS A 151 -11.79 -5.24 1.78
CA LYS A 151 -12.63 -4.41 2.65
C LYS A 151 -12.14 -2.97 2.57
N LYS A 152 -13.06 -2.00 2.62
CA LYS A 152 -12.69 -0.62 2.90
C LYS A 152 -12.47 -0.45 4.40
N LYS A 153 -11.53 0.39 4.79
CA LYS A 153 -11.26 0.72 6.18
C LYS A 153 -12.53 1.32 6.80
N SER A 154 -12.98 0.74 7.92
CA SER A 154 -14.12 1.29 8.65
C SER A 154 -13.79 2.71 9.14
N ASN A 155 -14.64 3.69 8.83
CA ASN A 155 -14.42 5.08 9.21
C ASN A 155 -14.82 5.31 10.69
N SER A 156 -14.00 4.81 11.61
CA SER A 156 -14.23 4.91 13.05
C SER A 156 -14.23 6.36 13.55
N LYS A 157 -13.54 7.29 12.88
CA LYS A 157 -13.55 8.72 13.25
C LYS A 157 -14.94 9.33 13.12
N GLY A 158 -15.66 9.04 12.04
CA GLY A 158 -17.05 9.48 11.87
C GLY A 158 -17.97 8.91 12.95
N LEU A 159 -17.76 7.64 13.31
CA LEU A 159 -18.52 6.99 14.38
C LEU A 159 -18.23 7.60 15.76
N ILE A 160 -16.98 7.91 16.08
CA ILE A 160 -16.59 8.56 17.34
C ILE A 160 -17.19 9.96 17.44
N ILE A 161 -17.14 10.75 16.36
CA ILE A 161 -17.77 12.09 16.31
C ILE A 161 -19.28 11.98 16.52
N LEU A 162 -19.94 11.03 15.86
CA LEU A 162 -21.38 10.80 16.02
C LEU A 162 -21.71 10.41 17.48
N LEU A 163 -20.95 9.49 18.08
CA LEU A 163 -21.14 9.10 19.47
C LEU A 163 -20.93 10.27 20.44
N ALA A 164 -19.93 11.11 20.21
CA ALA A 164 -19.68 12.31 21.02
C ALA A 164 -20.84 13.31 20.92
N ILE A 165 -21.39 13.52 19.71
CA ILE A 165 -22.57 14.38 19.50
C ILE A 165 -23.79 13.82 20.24
N VAL A 166 -24.07 12.52 20.10
CA VAL A 166 -25.19 11.87 20.80
C VAL A 166 -25.05 12.00 22.31
N LEU A 167 -23.84 11.80 22.85
CA LEU A 167 -23.57 11.96 24.27
C LEU A 167 -23.82 13.41 24.74
N ALA A 168 -23.38 14.40 23.95
CA ALA A 168 -23.59 15.81 24.25
C ALA A 168 -25.08 16.19 24.28
N VAL A 169 -25.88 15.66 23.34
CA VAL A 169 -27.34 15.87 23.30
C VAL A 169 -28.02 15.27 24.53
N ILE A 170 -27.64 14.05 24.93
CA ILE A 170 -28.18 13.39 26.14
C ILE A 170 -27.87 14.22 27.39
N ILE A 171 -26.64 14.73 27.51
CA ILE A 171 -26.23 15.58 28.64
C ILE A 171 -27.05 16.88 28.66
N ALA A 172 -27.17 17.56 27.52
CA ALA A 172 -27.95 18.80 27.41
C ALA A 172 -29.43 18.59 27.80
N TYR A 173 -30.04 17.50 27.34
CA TYR A 173 -31.41 17.14 27.70
C TYR A 173 -31.59 16.89 29.20
N LYS A 174 -30.66 16.16 29.84
CA LYS A 174 -30.68 15.93 31.29
C LYS A 174 -30.54 17.25 32.08
N LEU A 175 -29.67 18.16 31.64
CA LEU A 175 -29.50 19.47 32.28
C LEU A 175 -30.76 20.32 32.14
N TYR A 176 -31.34 20.40 30.94
CA TYR A 176 -32.59 21.14 30.69
C TYR A 176 -33.73 20.67 31.62
N ASN A 177 -33.93 19.36 31.74
CA ASN A 177 -34.99 18.81 32.57
C ASN A 177 -34.75 19.03 34.08
N LYS A 178 -33.48 19.02 34.53
CA LYS A 178 -33.12 19.32 35.92
C LYS A 178 -33.44 20.77 36.31
N HIS A 179 -33.34 21.70 35.37
CA HIS A 179 -33.68 23.11 35.59
C HIS A 179 -35.18 23.38 35.54
N LYS A 180 -35.96 22.58 34.81
CA LYS A 180 -37.42 22.71 34.73
C LYS A 180 -38.15 22.12 35.95
N SER A 181 -37.51 21.22 36.68
CA SER A 181 -38.04 20.58 37.89
C SER A 181 -37.73 21.34 39.19
N ARG A 182 -37.27 22.60 39.10
CA ARG A 182 -37.07 23.53 40.21
C ARG A 182 -37.99 24.73 39.99
#